data_AF-A0A535XGG8-F1
#
_entry.id   AF-A0A535XGG8-F1
#
_cell.length_a   1.000
_cell.length_b   1.000
_cell.length_c   1.000
_cell.angle_alpha   90.00
_cell.angle_beta   90.00
_cell.angle_gamma   90.00
#
_symmetry.space_group_name_H-M   'P 1'
#
loop_
_entity.id
_entity.type
_entity.pdbx_description
1 polymer ?
#
loop_
_entity_poly.entity_id
_entity_poly.type
_entity_poly.pdbx_seq_one_letter_code
_entity_poly.pdbx_strand_id
1 'polypeptide(L)'
;MTGQFFFTTIAALGLSTAGFASLVTALRREGRWSRISLWRLRAIVGESLTITIVAILPLPIYYAVGGDEALVIRIISGVLALKFAFSIVRTIPERREWGTRYVAQAVALIAIQLVAQVANLRLASLALLMFGLLLWLAYPVQLLFAVIRDFQPPVD
;
A
#
# COMPACT_ATOMS: atom_id res chain seq x y z
N MET A 1 -18.43 10.37 -10.01
CA MET A 1 -16.96 10.46 -10.05
C MET A 1 -16.42 9.42 -11.02
N THR A 2 -15.65 9.86 -12.01
CA THR A 2 -14.89 8.98 -12.90
C THR A 2 -13.93 8.10 -12.08
N GLY A 3 -13.85 6.80 -12.40
CA GLY A 3 -12.96 5.87 -11.70
C GLY A 3 -13.50 5.31 -10.38
N GLN A 4 -14.73 5.62 -9.98
CA GLN A 4 -15.36 5.07 -8.77
C GLN A 4 -15.23 3.55 -8.65
N PHE A 5 -15.53 2.81 -9.71
CA PHE A 5 -15.39 1.35 -9.74
C PHE A 5 -13.97 0.91 -9.34
N PHE A 6 -12.95 1.52 -9.95
CA PHE A 6 -11.56 1.21 -9.64
C PHE A 6 -11.22 1.45 -8.16
N PHE A 7 -11.61 2.61 -7.63
CA PHE A 7 -11.37 2.95 -6.22
C PHE A 7 -12.02 1.96 -5.26
N THR A 8 -13.28 1.59 -5.51
CA THR A 8 -13.97 0.58 -4.72
C THR A 8 -13.35 -0.81 -4.86
N THR A 9 -12.86 -1.17 -6.05
CA THR A 9 -12.17 -2.44 -6.28
C THR A 9 -10.85 -2.50 -5.54
N ILE A 10 -10.01 -1.45 -5.60
CA ILE A 10 -8.75 -1.38 -4.83
C ILE A 10 -9.05 -1.46 -3.33
N ALA A 11 -10.09 -0.79 -2.86
CA ALA A 11 -10.48 -0.84 -1.47
C ALA A 11 -10.87 -2.26 -1.02
N ALA A 12 -11.67 -2.95 -1.83
CA ALA A 12 -12.06 -4.33 -1.60
C ALA A 12 -10.86 -5.28 -1.62
N LEU A 13 -9.95 -5.13 -2.60
CA LEU A 13 -8.72 -5.94 -2.69
C LEU A 13 -7.82 -5.73 -1.46
N GLY A 14 -7.67 -4.49 -1.00
CA GLY A 14 -6.97 -4.18 0.25
C GLY A 14 -7.60 -4.91 1.44
N LEU A 15 -8.93 -4.81 1.58
CA LEU A 15 -9.65 -5.46 2.69
C LEU A 15 -9.51 -6.99 2.63
N SER A 16 -9.63 -7.58 1.45
CA SER A 16 -9.41 -9.02 1.24
C SER A 16 -7.98 -9.43 1.60
N THR A 17 -6.97 -8.65 1.20
CA THR A 17 -5.56 -8.94 1.50
C THR A 17 -5.30 -8.91 3.01
N ALA A 18 -5.85 -7.92 3.73
CA ALA A 18 -5.81 -7.87 5.19
C ALA A 18 -6.51 -9.07 5.85
N GLY A 19 -7.67 -9.46 5.30
CA GLY A 19 -8.44 -10.63 5.75
C GLY A 19 -7.65 -11.93 5.60
N PHE A 20 -7.04 -12.17 4.44
CA PHE A 20 -6.20 -13.35 4.19
C PHE A 20 -4.99 -13.40 5.13
N ALA A 21 -4.29 -12.28 5.34
CA ALA A 21 -3.18 -12.24 6.29
C ALA A 21 -3.61 -12.58 7.73
N SER A 22 -4.80 -12.14 8.12
CA SER A 22 -5.39 -12.46 9.44
C SER A 22 -5.73 -13.95 9.57
N LEU A 23 -6.28 -14.57 8.52
CA LEU A 23 -6.54 -16.02 8.47
C LEU A 23 -5.24 -16.82 8.57
N VAL A 24 -4.21 -16.44 7.81
CA VAL A 24 -2.88 -17.07 7.86
C VAL A 24 -2.28 -17.00 9.27
N THR A 25 -2.50 -15.88 9.96
CA THR A 25 -2.08 -15.72 11.36
C THR A 25 -2.83 -16.68 12.29
N ALA A 26 -4.14 -16.84 12.11
CA ALA A 26 -4.97 -17.73 12.92
C ALA A 26 -4.67 -19.22 12.71
N LEU A 27 -4.30 -19.62 11.49
CA LEU A 27 -4.04 -21.02 11.14
C LEU A 27 -2.66 -21.52 11.60
N ARG A 28 -1.67 -20.63 11.78
CA ARG A 28 -0.30 -21.00 12.21
C ARG A 28 -0.18 -21.19 13.73
N ARG A 29 -1.21 -21.72 14.39
CA ARG A 29 -1.39 -21.75 15.87
C ARG A 29 -0.24 -22.39 16.66
N GLU A 30 0.66 -23.15 16.04
CA GLU A 30 1.67 -23.98 16.74
C GLU A 30 3.14 -23.70 16.35
N GLY A 31 3.42 -22.72 15.47
CA GLY A 31 4.78 -22.39 15.04
C GLY A 31 5.40 -21.22 15.80
N ARG A 32 6.68 -21.32 16.21
CA ARG A 32 7.44 -20.14 16.69
C ARG A 32 7.53 -19.12 15.55
N TRP A 33 6.87 -17.99 15.71
CA TRP A 33 6.94 -16.91 14.72
C TRP A 33 8.34 -16.29 14.71
N SER A 34 8.96 -16.23 13.53
CA SER A 34 10.16 -15.41 13.37
C SER A 34 9.81 -13.92 13.45
N ARG A 35 10.75 -13.09 13.91
CA ARG A 35 10.61 -11.62 13.93
C ARG A 35 10.25 -11.06 12.55
N ILE A 36 10.80 -11.66 11.48
CA ILE A 36 10.53 -11.30 10.09
C ILE A 36 9.08 -11.61 9.71
N SER A 37 8.57 -12.79 10.09
CA SER A 37 7.20 -13.19 9.78
C SER A 37 6.17 -12.29 10.47
N LEU A 38 6.40 -11.90 11.73
CA LEU A 38 5.54 -10.93 12.44
C LEU A 38 5.57 -9.54 11.81
N TRP A 39 6.77 -9.08 11.43
CA TRP A 39 6.92 -7.80 10.73
C TRP A 39 6.17 -7.79 9.39
N ARG A 40 6.31 -8.86 8.58
CA ARG A 40 5.59 -9.00 7.30
C ARG A 40 4.08 -8.98 7.51
N LEU A 41 3.55 -9.75 8.47
CA LEU A 41 2.11 -9.77 8.74
C LEU A 41 1.58 -8.40 9.17
N ARG A 42 2.27 -7.72 10.08
CA ARG A 42 1.91 -6.37 10.51
C ARG A 42 1.93 -5.40 9.32
N ALA A 43 2.93 -5.50 8.45
CA ALA A 43 3.02 -4.67 7.24
C ALA A 43 1.88 -4.98 6.25
N ILE A 44 1.56 -6.25 6.01
CA ILE A 44 0.44 -6.64 5.12
C ILE A 44 -0.87 -6.05 5.64
N VAL A 45 -1.22 -6.30 6.90
CA VAL A 45 -2.49 -5.84 7.48
C VAL A 45 -2.53 -4.30 7.53
N GLY A 46 -1.48 -3.67 8.05
CA GLY A 46 -1.41 -2.22 8.19
C GLY A 46 -1.49 -1.48 6.87
N GLU A 47 -0.67 -1.87 5.88
CA GLU A 47 -0.69 -1.23 4.56
C GLU A 47 -2.00 -1.51 3.81
N SER A 48 -2.51 -2.75 3.86
CA SER A 48 -3.75 -3.10 3.17
C SER A 48 -4.96 -2.33 3.71
N LEU A 49 -5.09 -2.19 5.03
CA LEU A 49 -6.15 -1.38 5.64
C LEU A 49 -5.98 0.11 5.30
N THR A 50 -4.75 0.62 5.30
CA THR A 50 -4.49 2.02 4.91
C THR A 50 -4.89 2.25 3.45
N ILE A 51 -4.56 1.33 2.54
CA ILE A 51 -4.99 1.37 1.14
C ILE A 51 -6.50 1.37 1.05
N THR A 52 -7.19 0.50 1.78
CA THR A 52 -8.66 0.45 1.79
C THR A 52 -9.28 1.80 2.13
N ILE A 53 -8.81 2.43 3.21
CA ILE A 53 -9.32 3.74 3.62
C ILE A 53 -9.00 4.80 2.56
N VAL A 54 -7.74 4.89 2.13
CA VAL A 54 -7.31 5.90 1.15
C VAL A 54 -8.00 5.74 -0.19
N ALA A 55 -8.28 4.50 -0.61
CA ALA A 55 -8.99 4.22 -1.85
C ALA A 55 -10.49 4.57 -1.77
N ILE A 56 -11.10 4.56 -0.57
CA ILE A 56 -12.51 4.98 -0.40
C ILE A 56 -12.63 6.52 -0.31
N LEU A 57 -11.64 7.22 0.24
CA LEU A 57 -11.65 8.68 0.43
C LEU A 57 -12.08 9.54 -0.79
N PRO A 58 -11.77 9.19 -2.06
CA PRO A 58 -12.18 10.03 -3.19
C PRO A 58 -13.69 10.25 -3.25
N LEU A 59 -14.51 9.26 -2.87
CA LEU A 59 -15.98 9.38 -2.90
C LEU A 59 -16.53 10.46 -1.95
N PRO A 60 -16.31 10.39 -0.61
CA PRO A 60 -16.81 11.41 0.29
C PRO A 60 -16.21 12.79 0.00
N ILE A 61 -14.94 12.86 -0.43
CA ILE A 61 -14.32 14.13 -0.80
C ILE A 61 -14.98 14.73 -2.04
N TYR A 62 -15.30 13.93 -3.05
CA TYR A 62 -16.02 14.38 -4.24
C TYR A 62 -17.34 15.07 -3.89
N TYR A 63 -18.11 14.47 -2.97
CA TYR A 63 -19.35 15.09 -2.49
C TYR A 63 -19.08 16.35 -1.64
N ALA A 64 -18.05 16.34 -0.79
CA ALA A 64 -17.70 17.48 0.06
C ALA A 64 -17.23 18.72 -0.72
N VAL A 65 -16.62 18.53 -1.89
CA VAL A 65 -16.09 19.62 -2.73
C VAL A 65 -17.02 20.01 -3.88
N GLY A 66 -18.29 19.58 -3.83
CA GLY A 66 -19.29 19.96 -4.84
C GLY A 66 -19.09 19.32 -6.21
N GLY A 67 -18.40 18.18 -6.28
CA GLY A 67 -18.19 17.43 -7.52
C GLY A 67 -16.97 17.84 -8.35
N ASP A 68 -16.07 18.66 -7.82
CA ASP A 68 -14.80 18.98 -8.49
C ASP A 68 -13.83 17.78 -8.48
N GLU A 69 -13.84 17.00 -9.57
CA GLU A 69 -12.96 15.83 -9.72
C GLU A 69 -11.47 16.19 -9.65
N ALA A 70 -11.07 17.33 -10.23
CA ALA A 70 -9.67 17.73 -10.25
C ALA A 70 -9.18 18.04 -8.84
N LEU A 71 -9.99 18.73 -8.04
CA LEU A 71 -9.67 19.01 -6.64
C LEU A 71 -9.59 17.72 -5.81
N VAL A 72 -10.51 16.75 -6.03
CA VAL A 72 -10.45 15.43 -5.37
C VAL A 72 -9.13 14.74 -5.67
N ILE A 73 -8.73 14.67 -6.94
CA ILE A 73 -7.49 14.02 -7.35
C ILE A 73 -6.29 14.69 -6.68
N ARG A 74 -6.26 16.03 -6.64
CA ARG A 74 -5.19 16.79 -5.97
C ARG A 74 -5.14 16.50 -4.48
N ILE A 75 -6.28 16.48 -3.79
CA ILE A 75 -6.34 16.18 -2.35
C ILE A 75 -5.80 14.77 -2.09
N ILE A 76 -6.27 13.76 -2.83
CA ILE A 76 -5.84 12.38 -2.65
C ILE A 76 -4.36 12.20 -3.01
N SER A 77 -3.89 12.81 -4.09
CA SER A 77 -2.47 12.81 -4.44
C SER A 77 -1.61 13.50 -3.36
N GLY A 78 -2.13 14.53 -2.68
CA GLY A 78 -1.49 15.14 -1.52
C GLY A 78 -1.39 14.17 -0.34
N VAL A 79 -2.47 13.45 -0.03
CA VAL A 79 -2.48 12.39 0.99
C VAL A 79 -1.45 11.31 0.67
N LEU A 80 -1.40 10.83 -0.58
CA LEU A 80 -0.42 9.83 -1.01
C LEU A 80 1.01 10.36 -0.96
N ALA A 81 1.26 11.60 -1.37
CA ALA A 81 2.57 12.22 -1.29
C ALA A 81 3.07 12.30 0.16
N LEU A 82 2.21 12.73 1.10
CA LEU A 82 2.55 12.74 2.53
C LEU A 82 2.85 11.33 3.05
N LYS A 83 2.03 10.35 2.67
CA LYS A 83 2.24 8.94 3.03
C LYS A 83 3.59 8.44 2.54
N PHE A 84 3.92 8.65 1.26
CA PHE A 84 5.16 8.15 0.67
C PHE A 84 6.39 8.87 1.24
N ALA A 85 6.33 10.18 1.47
CA ALA A 85 7.38 10.91 2.16
C ALA A 85 7.65 10.30 3.55
N PHE A 86 6.58 10.03 4.31
CA PHE A 86 6.69 9.42 5.62
C PHE A 86 7.22 7.98 5.58
N SER A 87 6.81 7.20 4.58
CA SER A 87 7.36 5.86 4.34
C SER A 87 8.87 5.91 4.10
N ILE A 88 9.38 6.84 3.29
CA ILE A 88 10.84 7.00 3.07
C ILE A 88 11.57 7.27 4.38
N VAL A 89 11.08 8.25 5.18
CA VAL A 89 11.70 8.60 6.46
C VAL A 89 11.74 7.40 7.42
N ARG A 90 10.70 6.55 7.39
CA ARG A 90 10.63 5.35 8.22
C ARG A 90 11.48 4.18 7.71
N THR A 91 11.67 4.04 6.40
CA THR A 91 12.43 2.93 5.81
C THR A 91 13.95 3.13 5.91
N ILE A 92 14.45 4.37 5.87
CA ILE A 92 15.90 4.65 5.94
C ILE A 92 16.58 4.07 7.19
N PRO A 93 16.03 4.22 8.42
CA PRO A 93 16.60 3.63 9.64
C PRO A 93 16.70 2.11 9.60
N GLU A 94 15.84 1.44 8.84
CA GLU A 94 15.81 -0.03 8.74
C GLU A 94 17.03 -0.60 7.98
N ARG A 95 17.89 0.26 7.40
CA ARG A 95 19.12 -0.12 6.70
C ARG A 95 20.03 -1.05 7.51
N ARG A 96 20.08 -0.86 8.83
CA ARG A 96 20.89 -1.71 9.72
C ARG A 96 20.37 -3.15 9.82
N GLU A 97 19.06 -3.34 9.67
CA GLU A 97 18.42 -4.66 9.81
C GLU A 97 18.33 -5.41 8.47
N TRP A 98 18.04 -4.71 7.36
CA TRP A 98 17.75 -5.35 6.06
C TRP A 98 18.81 -5.12 4.98
N GLY A 99 19.84 -4.33 5.28
CA GLY A 99 20.94 -4.05 4.38
C GLY A 99 20.68 -2.91 3.38
N THR A 100 21.77 -2.34 2.86
CA THR A 100 21.72 -1.13 2.02
C THR A 100 21.00 -1.34 0.69
N ARG A 101 21.21 -2.48 0.04
CA ARG A 101 20.64 -2.76 -1.29
C ARG A 101 19.11 -2.83 -1.25
N TYR A 102 18.56 -3.53 -0.26
CA TYR A 102 17.11 -3.67 -0.08
C TYR A 102 16.47 -2.30 0.20
N VAL A 103 17.02 -1.55 1.16
CA VAL A 103 16.51 -0.22 1.50
C VAL A 103 16.62 0.75 0.32
N ALA A 104 17.73 0.73 -0.44
CA ALA A 104 17.88 1.58 -1.62
C ALA A 104 16.81 1.29 -2.69
N GLN A 105 16.52 0.01 -2.96
CA GLN A 105 15.48 -0.38 -3.91
C GLN A 105 14.08 0.03 -3.43
N ALA A 106 13.77 -0.20 -2.15
CA ALA A 106 12.49 0.20 -1.55
C ALA A 106 12.31 1.73 -1.60
N VAL A 107 13.31 2.49 -1.15
CA VAL A 107 13.29 3.96 -1.17
C VAL A 107 13.18 4.49 -2.59
N ALA A 108 13.88 3.91 -3.57
CA ALA A 108 13.78 4.32 -4.97
C ALA A 108 12.36 4.15 -5.52
N LEU A 109 11.71 3.00 -5.26
CA LEU A 109 10.33 2.76 -5.69
C LEU A 109 9.35 3.72 -5.01
N ILE A 110 9.49 3.96 -3.72
CA ILE A 110 8.64 4.90 -2.96
C ILE A 110 8.89 6.34 -3.44
N ALA A 111 10.14 6.71 -3.74
CA ALA A 111 10.49 8.04 -4.23
C ALA A 111 9.90 8.31 -5.63
N ILE A 112 9.92 7.33 -6.53
CA ILE A 112 9.24 7.44 -7.84
C ILE A 112 7.75 7.70 -7.64
N GLN A 113 7.10 6.95 -6.74
CA GLN A 113 5.70 7.14 -6.38
C GLN A 113 5.44 8.52 -5.78
N LEU A 114 6.30 8.99 -4.87
CA LEU A 114 6.21 10.32 -4.30
C LEU A 114 6.27 11.40 -5.37
N VAL A 115 7.27 11.35 -6.26
CA VAL A 115 7.45 12.32 -7.34
C VAL A 115 6.23 12.31 -8.28
N ALA A 116 5.72 11.13 -8.63
CA ALA A 116 4.51 11.00 -9.45
C ALA A 116 3.29 11.67 -8.80
N GLN A 117 3.08 11.46 -7.49
CA GLN A 117 1.94 12.08 -6.79
C GLN A 117 2.12 13.58 -6.56
N VAL A 118 3.34 14.06 -6.33
CA VAL A 118 3.65 15.50 -6.26
C VAL A 118 3.39 16.16 -7.62
N ALA A 119 3.80 15.54 -8.73
CA ALA A 119 3.45 16.02 -10.06
C ALA A 119 1.93 16.01 -10.28
N ASN A 120 1.23 15.00 -9.76
CA ASN A 120 -0.21 14.87 -9.89
C ASN A 120 -1.00 15.95 -9.14
N LEU A 121 -0.42 16.62 -8.13
CA LEU A 121 -1.00 17.82 -7.52
C LEU A 121 -1.23 18.96 -8.52
N ARG A 122 -0.42 19.02 -9.59
CA ARG A 122 -0.59 19.99 -10.67
C ARG A 122 -1.42 19.42 -11.80
N LEU A 123 -1.10 18.21 -12.24
CA LEU A 123 -1.72 17.58 -13.41
C LEU A 123 -3.17 17.14 -13.20
N ALA A 124 -3.55 16.82 -11.96
CA ALA A 124 -4.86 16.24 -11.61
C ALA A 124 -5.25 15.06 -12.53
N SER A 125 -4.29 14.19 -12.85
CA SER A 125 -4.51 13.03 -13.70
C SER A 125 -5.08 11.86 -12.89
N LEU A 126 -6.26 11.40 -13.31
CA LEU A 126 -6.89 10.22 -12.74
C LEU A 126 -6.02 8.96 -12.95
N ALA A 127 -5.41 8.82 -14.13
CA ALA A 127 -4.59 7.66 -14.47
C ALA A 127 -3.35 7.54 -13.55
N LEU A 128 -2.69 8.66 -13.25
CA LEU A 128 -1.54 8.67 -12.32
C LEU A 128 -1.95 8.32 -10.89
N LEU A 129 -3.12 8.79 -10.45
CA LEU A 129 -3.66 8.44 -9.15
C LEU A 129 -3.98 6.94 -9.07
N MET A 130 -4.68 6.41 -10.08
CA MET A 130 -5.03 4.99 -10.17
C MET A 130 -3.77 4.10 -10.19
N PHE A 131 -2.80 4.46 -11.02
CA PHE A 131 -1.52 3.75 -11.10
C PHE A 131 -0.77 3.76 -9.75
N GLY A 132 -0.78 4.89 -9.04
CA GLY A 132 -0.15 5.00 -7.72
C GLY A 132 -0.77 4.07 -6.68
N LEU A 133 -2.11 4.01 -6.62
CA LEU A 133 -2.83 3.10 -5.74
C LEU A 133 -2.57 1.63 -6.10
N LEU A 134 -2.56 1.30 -7.39
CA LEU A 134 -2.30 -0.07 -7.85
C LEU A 134 -0.90 -0.53 -7.49
N LEU A 135 0.12 0.30 -7.73
CA LEU A 135 1.50 -0.06 -7.38
C LEU A 135 1.68 -0.18 -5.87
N TRP A 136 1.01 0.67 -5.10
CA TRP A 136 1.03 0.55 -3.64
C TRP A 136 0.39 -0.76 -3.17
N LEU A 137 -0.74 -1.19 -3.75
CA LEU A 137 -1.37 -2.48 -3.46
C LEU A 137 -0.47 -3.68 -3.80
N ALA A 138 0.41 -3.57 -4.79
CA ALA A 138 1.34 -4.64 -5.11
C ALA A 138 2.27 -4.99 -3.94
N TYR A 139 2.61 -4.03 -3.07
CA TYR A 139 3.49 -4.26 -1.92
C TYR A 139 2.94 -5.27 -0.90
N PRO A 140 1.77 -5.06 -0.25
CA PRO A 140 1.23 -6.04 0.68
C PRO A 140 0.89 -7.37 0.01
N VAL A 141 0.52 -7.38 -1.28
CA VAL A 141 0.29 -8.61 -2.04
C VAL A 141 1.58 -9.41 -2.21
N GLN A 142 2.70 -8.76 -2.55
CA GLN A 142 4.01 -9.42 -2.64
C GLN A 142 4.46 -9.98 -1.29
N LEU A 143 4.23 -9.24 -0.20
CA LEU A 143 4.51 -9.72 1.15
C LEU A 143 3.67 -10.94 1.50
N LEU A 144 2.38 -10.95 1.13
CA LEU A 144 1.50 -12.10 1.33
C LEU A 144 2.00 -13.32 0.56
N PHE A 145 2.42 -13.17 -0.70
CA PHE A 145 3.02 -14.27 -1.46
C PHE A 145 4.31 -14.79 -0.81
N ALA A 146 5.17 -13.91 -0.28
CA ALA A 146 6.36 -14.33 0.45
C ALA A 146 6.00 -15.13 1.71
N VAL A 147 4.98 -14.69 2.46
CA VAL A 147 4.48 -15.42 3.63
C VAL A 147 3.95 -16.79 3.22
N ILE A 148 3.14 -16.90 2.16
CA ILE A 148 2.59 -18.18 1.68
C ILE A 148 3.69 -19.14 1.23
N ARG A 149 4.73 -18.66 0.54
CA ARG A 149 5.88 -19.49 0.16
C ARG A 149 6.59 -20.09 1.39
N ASP A 150 6.68 -19.34 2.48
CA ASP A 150 7.27 -19.83 3.73
C ASP A 150 6.41 -20.93 4.41
N PHE A 151 5.15 -21.15 3.98
CA PHE A 151 4.29 -22.24 4.45
C PHE A 151 4.37 -23.52 3.61
N GLN A 152 4.99 -23.48 2.42
CA GLN A 152 5.13 -24.69 1.63
C GLN A 152 6.12 -25.65 2.33
N PRO A 153 5.78 -26.94 2.50
CA PRO A 153 6.74 -27.90 3.04
C PRO A 153 7.98 -27.94 2.14
N PRO A 154 9.18 -28.17 2.70
CA PRO A 154 10.36 -28.39 1.88
C PRO A 154 10.04 -29.51 0.88
N VAL A 155 10.29 -29.24 -0.40
CA VAL A 155 10.15 -30.26 -1.44
C VAL A 155 11.40 -31.12 -1.32
N ASP A 156 11.23 -32.33 -0.79
CA ASP A 156 12.26 -33.38 -0.77
C ASP A 156 12.63 -33.81 -2.20
#